data_AF-A0A8B0STQ7-F1
#
_entry.id   AF-A0A8B0STQ7-F1
#
_cell.length_a   1.000
_cell.length_b   1.000
_cell.length_c   1.000
_cell.angle_alpha   90.00
_cell.angle_beta   90.00
_cell.angle_gamma   90.00
#
_symmetry.space_group_name_H-M   'P 1'
#
loop_
_entity.id
_entity.type
_entity.pdbx_description
1 polymer ?
#
loop_
_entity_poly.entity_id
_entity_poly.type
_entity_poly.pdbx_seq_one_letter_code
_entity_poly.pdbx_strand_id
1 'polypeptide(L)' 'MAAHLMVFGEEGLAKLLLTYEAAGGRVWPRLAHHIAERLAFGAVTYALFALDSGNEEYLAAAKAQLAAAE' A
#
# COMPACT_ATOMS: atom_id res chain seq x y z
N MET A 1 -4.23 -4.37 4.83
CA MET A 1 -3.20 -5.39 4.53
C MET A 1 -1.97 -4.78 3.84
N ALA A 2 -2.09 -3.84 2.90
CA ALA A 2 -0.93 -3.16 2.27
C ALA A 2 0.01 -2.48 3.29
N ALA A 3 -0.52 -1.77 4.29
CA ALA A 3 0.30 -1.21 5.37
C ALA A 3 1.05 -2.29 6.18
N HIS A 4 0.49 -3.51 6.29
CA HIS A 4 1.17 -4.61 6.98
C HIS A 4 2.34 -5.15 6.16
N LEU A 5 2.24 -5.16 4.82
CA LEU A 5 3.37 -5.44 3.94
C LEU A 5 4.45 -4.37 4.07
N MET A 6 4.06 -3.09 4.09
CA MET A 6 4.98 -1.96 4.23
C MET A 6 5.78 -2.01 5.53
N VAL A 7 5.15 -2.39 6.64
CA VAL A 7 5.76 -2.33 7.98
C VAL A 7 6.46 -3.63 8.36
N PHE A 8 5.95 -4.79 7.93
CA PHE A 8 6.42 -6.11 8.38
C PHE A 8 6.97 -7.00 7.26
N GLY A 9 7.05 -6.48 6.03
CA GLY A 9 7.54 -7.22 4.87
C GLY A 9 6.67 -8.40 4.47
N GLU A 10 7.21 -9.21 3.55
CA GLU A 10 6.49 -10.37 2.98
C GLU A 10 6.22 -11.46 4.02
N GLU A 11 7.16 -11.71 4.93
CA GLU A 11 6.99 -12.71 6.00
C GLU A 11 5.83 -12.33 6.93
N GLY A 12 5.76 -11.05 7.33
CA GLY A 12 4.66 -10.53 8.13
C GLY A 12 3.32 -10.61 7.39
N LEU A 13 3.31 -10.27 6.09
CA LEU A 13 2.11 -10.39 5.27
C LEU A 13 1.64 -11.85 5.14
N ALA A 14 2.56 -12.80 4.95
CA ALA A 14 2.21 -14.22 4.85
C ALA A 14 1.55 -14.73 6.14
N LYS A 15 2.11 -14.39 7.31
CA LYS A 15 1.52 -14.71 8.63
C LYS A 15 0.13 -14.10 8.78
N LEU A 16 -0.05 -12.85 8.36
CA LEU A 16 -1.35 -12.18 8.39
C LEU A 16 -2.38 -12.91 7.52
N LEU A 17 -2.02 -13.27 6.28
CA LEU A 17 -2.94 -13.93 5.34
C LEU A 17 -3.37 -15.31 5.83
N LEU A 18 -2.42 -16.11 6.35
CA LEU A 18 -2.73 -17.42 6.94
C LEU A 18 -3.69 -17.29 8.13
N THR A 19 -3.42 -16.33 9.03
CA THR A 19 -4.27 -16.09 10.20
C THR A 19 -5.65 -15.54 9.79
N TYR A 20 -5.70 -14.65 8.80
CA TYR A 20 -6.93 -14.08 8.27
C TYR A 20 -7.83 -15.15 7.63
N GLU A 21 -7.26 -16.03 6.81
CA GLU A 21 -7.97 -17.15 6.19
C GLU A 21 -8.47 -18.14 7.25
N ALA A 22 -7.62 -18.52 8.21
CA ALA A 22 -8.00 -19.42 9.30
C ALA A 22 -9.12 -18.85 10.20
N ALA A 23 -9.19 -17.52 10.33
CA ALA A 23 -10.26 -16.83 11.03
C ALA A 23 -11.56 -16.69 10.21
N GLY A 24 -11.64 -17.27 9.01
CA GLY A 24 -12.81 -17.23 8.12
C GLY A 24 -12.78 -16.09 7.09
N GLY A 25 -11.67 -15.37 6.97
CA GLY A 25 -11.47 -14.33 5.98
C GLY A 25 -11.38 -14.90 4.56
N ARG A 26 -12.09 -14.29 3.61
CA ARG A 26 -12.06 -14.73 2.21
C ARG A 26 -10.78 -14.28 1.52
N VAL A 27 -10.02 -15.23 1.00
CA VAL A 27 -8.81 -14.97 0.20
C VAL A 27 -8.96 -15.48 -1.24
N TRP A 28 -7.98 -15.16 -2.09
CA TRP A 28 -7.87 -15.69 -3.45
C TRP A 28 -6.40 -15.89 -3.84
N PRO A 29 -6.08 -16.70 -4.87
CA PRO A 29 -4.70 -17.11 -5.15
C PRO A 29 -3.69 -15.98 -5.37
N ARG A 30 -4.13 -14.82 -5.87
CA ARG A 30 -3.26 -13.64 -6.12
C ARG A 30 -3.43 -12.51 -5.11
N LEU A 31 -4.00 -12.78 -3.93
CA LEU A 31 -4.24 -11.75 -2.92
C LEU A 31 -2.94 -11.07 -2.46
N ALA A 32 -1.88 -11.84 -2.18
CA ALA A 32 -0.59 -11.28 -1.76
C ALA A 32 0.01 -10.35 -2.83
N HIS A 33 -0.01 -10.79 -4.09
CA HIS A 33 0.42 -9.95 -5.21
C HIS A 33 -0.44 -8.69 -5.34
N HIS A 34 -1.76 -8.80 -5.27
CA HIS A 34 -2.65 -7.63 -5.32
C HIS A 34 -2.40 -6.65 -4.16
N ILE A 35 -1.99 -7.14 -2.99
CA ILE A 35 -1.62 -6.30 -1.85
C ILE A 35 -0.33 -5.53 -2.12
N ALA A 36 0.65 -6.13 -2.81
CA ALA A 36 1.86 -5.43 -3.25
C ALA A 36 1.53 -4.32 -4.26
N GLU A 37 0.71 -4.61 -5.27
CA GLU A 37 0.24 -3.59 -6.23
C GLU A 37 -0.54 -2.46 -5.52
N ARG A 38 -1.33 -2.81 -4.50
CA ARG A 38 -2.03 -1.82 -3.67
C ARG A 38 -1.09 -0.95 -2.84
N LEU A 39 0.06 -1.47 -2.43
CA LEU A 39 1.07 -0.69 -1.72
C LEU A 39 1.76 0.31 -2.66
N ALA A 40 2.18 -0.13 -3.85
CA ALA A 40 2.72 0.74 -4.91
C ALA A 40 1.73 1.86 -5.28
N PHE A 41 0.45 1.50 -5.46
CA PHE A 41 -0.63 2.47 -5.69
C PHE A 41 -0.81 3.51 -4.56
N GLY A 42 -0.20 3.30 -3.38
CA GLY A 42 -0.19 4.26 -2.29
C GLY A 42 0.33 5.65 -2.70
N ALA A 43 1.30 5.72 -3.63
CA ALA A 43 1.82 7.00 -4.15
C ALA A 43 0.72 7.83 -4.84
N VAL A 44 -0.20 7.19 -5.57
CA VAL A 44 -1.35 7.86 -6.20
C VAL A 44 -2.30 8.40 -5.12
N THR A 45 -2.57 7.60 -4.10
CA THR A 45 -3.45 8.03 -2.98
C THR A 45 -2.85 9.23 -2.25
N TYR A 46 -1.54 9.20 -1.99
CA TYR A 46 -0.82 10.30 -1.36
C TYR A 46 -0.85 11.57 -2.21
N ALA A 47 -0.68 11.45 -3.53
CA ALA A 47 -0.71 12.60 -4.43
C ALA A 47 -2.08 13.27 -4.51
N LEU A 48 -3.17 12.49 -4.56
CA LEU A 48 -4.52 13.04 -4.51
C LEU A 48 -4.80 13.72 -3.17
N PHE A 49 -4.39 13.10 -2.05
CA PHE A 49 -4.47 13.73 -0.74
C PHE A 49 -3.70 15.07 -0.70
N ALA A 50 -2.46 15.07 -1.19
CA ALA A 50 -1.63 16.27 -1.23
C ALA A 50 -2.28 17.39 -2.04
N LEU A 51 -2.84 17.05 -3.20
CA LEU A 51 -3.58 17.98 -4.07
C LEU A 51 -4.79 18.58 -3.35
N ASP A 52 -5.64 17.74 -2.76
CA ASP A 52 -6.87 18.18 -2.10
C ASP A 52 -6.60 18.91 -0.78
N SER A 53 -5.47 18.65 -0.13
CA SER A 53 -5.08 19.30 1.14
C SER A 53 -4.70 20.78 0.98
N GLY A 54 -4.30 21.20 -0.23
CA GLY A 54 -3.73 22.53 -0.47
C GLY A 54 -2.40 22.80 0.25
N ASN A 55 -1.77 21.78 0.86
CA ASN A 55 -0.50 21.91 1.54
C ASN A 55 0.66 21.78 0.53
N GLU A 56 1.41 22.87 0.36
CA GLU A 56 2.52 22.94 -0.59
C GLU A 56 3.66 21.95 -0.28
N GLU A 57 3.93 21.64 0.99
CA GLU A 57 4.96 20.66 1.36
C GLU A 57 4.56 19.25 0.92
N TYR A 58 3.31 18.87 1.15
CA TYR A 58 2.79 17.57 0.69
C TYR A 58 2.72 17.50 -0.82
N LEU A 59 2.33 18.60 -1.48
CA LEU A 59 2.24 18.64 -2.94
C LEU A 59 3.62 18.51 -3.59
N ALA A 60 4.65 19.16 -3.03
CA ALA A 60 6.02 19.01 -3.48
C ALA A 60 6.53 17.56 -3.29
N ALA A 61 6.30 16.98 -2.11
CA ALA A 61 6.68 15.60 -1.82
C ALA A 61 6.00 14.59 -2.76
N ALA A 62 4.70 14.74 -3.00
CA ALA A 62 3.93 13.88 -3.89
C ALA A 62 4.41 13.95 -5.35
N LYS A 63 4.69 15.17 -5.86
CA LYS A 63 5.25 15.35 -7.20
C LYS A 63 6.61 14.66 -7.36
N ALA A 64 7.48 14.81 -6.37
CA ALA A 64 8.79 14.18 -6.37
C ALA A 64 8.67 12.65 -6.37
N GLN A 65 7.78 12.10 -5.53
CA GLN A 65 7.56 10.65 -5.45
C GLN A 65 7.03 10.07 -6.77
N LEU A 66 6.06 10.72 -7.42
CA LEU A 66 5.49 10.24 -8.69
C LEU A 66 6.42 10.37 -9.90
N ALA A 67 7.37 11.31 -9.86
CA ALA A 67 8.34 11.49 -10.94
C ALA A 67 9.55 10.55 -10.83
N ALA A 68 9.82 10.01 -9.63
CA ALA A 68 10.86 9.01 -9.41
C ALA A 68 10.44 7.65 -9.97
N ALA A 69 11.42 6.85 -10.41
CA ALA A 69 11.19 5.44 -10.66
C ALA A 69 11.03 4.69 -9.32
N GLU A 70 10.12 3.73 -9.27
CA GLU A 70 9.99 2.78 -8.14
C GLU A 70 11.20 1.84 -8.03
#